data_AF-A0A7S1NZP2-F1
#
_entry.id   AF-A0A7S1NZP2-F1
#
_cell.length_a   1.000
_cell.length_b   1.000
_cell.length_c   1.000
_cell.angle_alpha   90.00
_cell.angle_beta   90.00
_cell.angle_gamma   90.00
#
_symmetry.space_group_name_H-M   'P 1'
#
loop_
_entity.id
_entity.type
_entity.pdbx_description
1 polymer ?
#
loop_
_entity_poly.entity_id
_entity_poly.type
_entity_poly.pdbx_seq_one_letter_code
_entity_poly.pdbx_strand_id
1 'polypeptide(L)'
;MQNIVPFPPRIPGSMLEDSDGCKVTILGEIVTTAGNNVTVRMSDGTSVVCGILADELPQGSKFIEFEGQVKKEGQTIKVIKDSGAKVRPLHDVDMAFMNRAINLTYNATLTHLYSLPQQQ
;
A
#
# COMPACT_ATOMS: atom_id res chain seq x y z
N MET A 1 9.39 25.31 1.89
CA MET A 1 9.06 24.48 3.06
C MET A 1 8.69 23.10 2.53
N GLN A 2 9.39 22.03 2.92
CA GLN A 2 9.00 20.67 2.55
C GLN A 2 7.87 20.23 3.48
N ASN A 3 6.70 19.91 2.92
CA ASN A 3 5.65 19.22 3.66
C ASN A 3 6.17 17.84 4.04
N ILE A 4 6.57 17.68 5.30
CA ILE A 4 6.88 16.37 5.85
C ILE A 4 5.53 15.68 6.02
N VAL A 5 5.18 14.79 5.10
CA VAL A 5 4.03 13.89 5.32
C VAL A 5 4.48 12.91 6.41
N PRO A 6 3.91 12.93 7.62
CA PRO A 6 4.44 12.15 8.74
C PRO A 6 4.25 10.64 8.57
N PHE A 7 3.41 10.22 7.62
CA PHE A 7 3.10 8.82 7.33
C PHE A 7 2.93 8.58 5.83
N PRO A 8 3.38 7.45 5.27
CA PRO A 8 3.12 7.11 3.88
C PRO A 8 1.61 7.08 3.60
N PRO A 9 1.12 7.79 2.56
CA PRO A 9 -0.31 7.88 2.28
C PRO A 9 -0.88 6.52 1.90
N ARG A 10 -2.12 6.24 2.33
CA ARG A 10 -2.87 5.07 1.87
C ARG A 10 -3.35 5.31 0.46
N ILE A 11 -3.08 4.41 -0.47
CA ILE A 11 -3.52 4.57 -1.87
C ILE A 11 -4.47 3.43 -2.28
N PRO A 12 -5.43 3.67 -3.19
CA PRO A 12 -6.14 2.59 -3.87
C PRO A 12 -5.21 1.89 -4.87
N GLY A 13 -5.57 0.66 -5.29
CA GLY A 13 -4.75 -0.11 -6.22
C GLY A 13 -4.63 0.56 -7.59
N SER A 14 -5.68 1.27 -8.02
CA SER A 14 -5.68 2.10 -9.23
C SER A 14 -4.59 3.17 -9.30
N MET A 15 -3.98 3.57 -8.17
CA MET A 15 -2.92 4.58 -8.13
C MET A 15 -1.50 3.98 -8.12
N LEU A 16 -1.37 2.66 -8.13
CA LEU A 16 -0.06 2.00 -8.02
C LEU A 16 0.85 2.31 -9.22
N GLU A 17 0.30 2.38 -10.43
CA GLU A 17 1.10 2.68 -11.64
C GLU A 17 1.70 4.08 -11.62
N ASP A 18 0.93 5.06 -11.14
CA ASP A 18 1.34 6.47 -11.07
C ASP A 18 2.21 6.77 -9.83
N SER A 19 2.39 5.79 -8.94
CA SER A 19 3.09 5.97 -7.66
C SER A 19 4.53 5.45 -7.67
N ASP A 20 5.13 5.15 -8.83
CA ASP A 20 6.50 4.61 -8.90
C ASP A 20 7.51 5.49 -8.16
N GLY A 21 8.34 4.87 -7.33
CA GLY A 21 9.30 5.55 -6.45
C GLY A 21 8.70 6.22 -5.21
N CYS A 22 7.37 6.33 -5.08
CA CYS A 22 6.73 6.92 -3.91
C CYS A 22 6.66 5.92 -2.73
N LYS A 23 6.73 6.46 -1.51
CA LYS A 23 6.39 5.70 -0.29
C LYS A 23 4.88 5.74 -0.09
N VAL A 24 4.27 4.58 0.08
CA VAL A 24 2.82 4.42 0.20
C VAL A 24 2.46 3.39 1.27
N THR A 25 1.20 3.39 1.66
CA THR A 25 0.56 2.34 2.45
C THR A 25 -0.51 1.67 1.59
N ILE A 26 -0.52 0.34 1.54
CA ILE A 26 -1.58 -0.43 0.88
C ILE A 26 -2.28 -1.34 1.87
N LEU A 27 -3.54 -1.66 1.58
CA LEU A 27 -4.34 -2.60 2.37
C LEU A 27 -4.88 -3.68 1.45
N GLY A 28 -4.84 -4.93 1.87
CA GLY A 28 -5.43 -6.01 1.09
C GLY A 28 -5.37 -7.38 1.74
N GLU A 29 -5.97 -8.35 1.05
CA GLU A 29 -6.01 -9.76 1.42
C GLU A 29 -4.71 -10.47 1.01
N ILE A 30 -4.13 -11.25 1.90
CA ILE A 30 -3.00 -12.13 1.56
C ILE A 30 -3.52 -13.27 0.68
N VAL A 31 -3.01 -13.36 -0.55
CA VAL A 31 -3.39 -14.43 -1.51
C VAL A 31 -2.36 -15.55 -1.52
N THR A 32 -1.08 -15.22 -1.62
CA THR A 32 0.01 -16.19 -1.66
C THR A 32 1.26 -15.66 -0.98
N THR A 33 2.06 -16.55 -0.41
CA THR A 33 3.38 -16.28 0.15
C THR A 33 4.43 -17.11 -0.60
N ALA A 34 5.52 -16.48 -1.04
CA ALA A 34 6.57 -17.13 -1.82
C ALA A 34 7.94 -16.51 -1.50
N GLY A 35 8.71 -17.19 -0.65
CA GLY A 35 10.01 -16.69 -0.18
C GLY A 35 9.85 -15.34 0.55
N ASN A 36 10.58 -14.32 0.08
CA ASN A 36 10.53 -12.96 0.64
C ASN A 36 9.48 -12.06 -0.05
N ASN A 37 8.42 -12.68 -0.59
CA ASN A 37 7.33 -11.95 -1.25
C ASN A 37 5.98 -12.46 -0.76
N VAL A 38 5.03 -11.54 -0.61
CA VAL A 38 3.62 -11.83 -0.38
C VAL A 38 2.79 -11.16 -1.47
N THR A 39 1.90 -11.89 -2.11
CA THR A 39 0.94 -11.31 -3.05
C THR A 39 -0.29 -10.88 -2.28
N VAL A 40 -0.63 -9.60 -2.40
CA VAL A 40 -1.78 -8.98 -1.75
C VAL A 40 -2.79 -8.61 -2.82
N ARG A 41 -4.06 -8.92 -2.58
CA ARG A 41 -5.19 -8.45 -3.40
C ARG A 41 -5.88 -7.29 -2.70
N MET A 42 -5.84 -6.14 -3.32
CA MET A 42 -6.52 -4.94 -2.86
C MET A 42 -8.02 -5.02 -3.16
N SER A 43 -8.79 -4.15 -2.53
CA SER A 43 -10.26 -4.10 -2.61
C SER A 43 -10.83 -3.84 -4.01
N ASP A 44 -10.05 -3.24 -4.90
CA ASP A 44 -10.43 -2.99 -6.29
C ASP A 44 -10.06 -4.15 -7.24
N GLY A 45 -9.56 -5.26 -6.68
CA GLY A 45 -9.12 -6.44 -7.43
C GLY A 45 -7.66 -6.39 -7.87
N THR A 46 -6.98 -5.25 -7.71
CA THR A 46 -5.56 -5.11 -8.07
C THR A 46 -4.72 -6.05 -7.22
N SER A 47 -3.84 -6.82 -7.87
CA SER A 47 -2.90 -7.70 -7.18
C SER A 47 -1.52 -7.06 -7.19
N VAL A 48 -0.87 -7.02 -6.03
CA VAL A 48 0.43 -6.36 -5.84
C VAL A 48 1.36 -7.28 -5.07
N VAL A 49 2.62 -7.33 -5.49
CA VAL A 49 3.64 -8.13 -4.82
C VAL A 49 4.33 -7.27 -3.78
N CYS A 50 4.26 -7.65 -2.52
CA CYS A 50 4.91 -6.96 -1.42
C CYS A 50 6.19 -7.69 -1.04
N GLY A 51 7.33 -6.99 -1.11
CA GLY A 51 8.62 -7.53 -0.69
C GLY A 51 8.79 -7.42 0.82
N ILE A 52 8.78 -8.56 1.51
CA ILE A 52 8.86 -8.66 2.98
C ILE A 52 9.58 -9.94 3.38
N LEU A 53 10.38 -9.89 4.44
CA LEU A 53 10.95 -11.11 5.01
C LEU A 53 9.83 -11.97 5.63
N ALA A 54 9.93 -13.29 5.47
CA ALA A 54 8.87 -14.21 5.86
C ALA A 54 8.54 -14.19 7.36
N ASP A 55 9.52 -13.88 8.21
CA ASP A 55 9.41 -13.73 9.66
C ASP A 55 8.74 -12.40 10.09
N GLU A 56 8.71 -11.41 9.21
CA GLU A 56 8.03 -10.13 9.45
C GLU A 56 6.56 -10.15 9.03
N LEU A 57 6.09 -11.22 8.37
CA LEU A 57 4.70 -11.35 7.97
C LEU A 57 3.83 -11.70 9.19
N PRO A 58 2.77 -10.92 9.50
CA PRO A 58 1.88 -11.22 10.61
C PRO A 58 1.22 -12.59 10.47
N GLN A 59 1.45 -13.47 11.45
CA GLN A 59 0.88 -14.82 11.46
C GLN A 59 -0.63 -14.78 11.75
N GLY A 60 -1.40 -15.64 11.07
CA GLY A 60 -2.82 -15.83 11.33
C GLY A 60 -3.74 -14.69 10.88
N SER A 61 -3.22 -13.67 10.18
CA SER A 61 -4.03 -12.58 9.63
C SER A 61 -4.39 -12.85 8.17
N LYS A 62 -5.65 -12.61 7.81
CA LYS A 62 -6.13 -12.73 6.42
C LYS A 62 -5.83 -11.47 5.61
N PHE A 63 -5.78 -10.31 6.27
CA PHE A 63 -5.59 -9.01 5.65
C PHE A 63 -4.37 -8.32 6.27
N ILE A 64 -3.69 -7.50 5.49
CA ILE A 64 -2.56 -6.70 5.98
C ILE A 64 -2.66 -5.26 5.53
N GLU A 65 -2.09 -4.39 6.36
CA GLU A 65 -1.68 -3.05 6.00
C GLU A 65 -0.16 -3.04 5.84
N PHE A 66 0.31 -2.65 4.67
CA PHE A 66 1.71 -2.75 4.26
C PHE A 66 2.24 -1.38 3.84
N GLU A 67 3.24 -0.89 4.56
CA GLU A 67 3.99 0.31 4.19
C GLU A 67 5.23 -0.06 3.38
N GLY A 68 5.49 0.67 2.30
CA GLY A 68 6.70 0.47 1.51
C GLY A 68 6.85 1.45 0.35
N GLN A 69 7.91 1.28 -0.42
CA GLN A 69 8.16 2.03 -1.64
C GLN A 69 7.64 1.26 -2.85
N VAL A 70 6.86 1.93 -3.70
CA VAL A 70 6.43 1.36 -4.99
C VAL A 70 7.63 1.28 -5.93
N LYS A 71 7.80 0.13 -6.58
CA LYS A 71 8.78 -0.09 -7.63
C LYS A 71 8.14 -0.80 -8.81
N LYS A 72 8.29 -0.23 -9.99
CA LYS A 72 7.95 -0.87 -11.25
C LYS A 72 9.12 -1.71 -11.76
N GLU A 73 8.96 -3.03 -11.78
CA GLU A 73 9.93 -3.98 -12.33
C GLU A 73 9.35 -4.63 -13.60
N GLY A 74 9.63 -4.03 -14.76
CA GLY A 74 9.02 -4.44 -16.01
C GLY A 74 7.51 -4.18 -16.02
N GLN A 75 6.72 -5.24 -16.09
CA GLN A 75 5.25 -5.18 -16.03
C GLN A 75 4.70 -5.46 -14.62
N THR A 76 5.56 -5.75 -13.64
CA THR A 76 5.15 -6.06 -12.28
C THR A 76 5.35 -4.84 -11.38
N ILE A 77 4.30 -4.47 -10.65
CA ILE A 77 4.40 -3.46 -9.59
C ILE A 77 4.66 -4.18 -8.27
N LYS A 78 5.72 -3.75 -7.58
CA LYS A 78 6.07 -4.21 -6.24
C LYS A 78 5.95 -3.09 -5.24
N VAL A 79 5.62 -3.43 -4.00
CA VAL A 79 5.76 -2.51 -2.85
C VAL A 79 6.79 -3.12 -1.91
N ILE A 80 7.95 -2.50 -1.78
CA ILE A 80 9.08 -3.04 -1.03
C ILE A 80 9.15 -2.36 0.34
N LYS A 81 9.22 -3.15 1.41
CA LYS A 81 9.37 -2.63 2.77
C LYS A 81 10.73 -1.95 2.94
N ASP A 82 10.74 -0.66 3.29
CA ASP A 82 11.95 0.04 3.71
C ASP A 82 12.33 -0.34 5.14
N SER A 83 13.59 -0.12 5.52
CA SER A 83 14.00 -0.21 6.93
C SER A 83 13.19 0.78 7.77
N GLY A 84 12.33 0.27 8.66
CA GLY A 84 11.42 1.05 9.51
C GLY A 84 9.96 1.15 9.04
N ALA A 85 9.64 0.67 7.83
CA ALA A 85 8.25 0.58 7.38
C ALA A 85 7.49 -0.50 8.16
N LYS A 86 6.18 -0.29 8.42
CA LYS A 86 5.37 -1.20 9.24
C LYS A 86 4.54 -2.15 8.39
N VAL A 87 4.39 -3.38 8.88
CA VAL A 87 3.42 -4.35 8.38
C VAL A 87 2.51 -4.72 9.54
N ARG A 88 1.21 -4.45 9.38
CA ARG A 88 0.22 -4.59 10.45
C ARG A 88 -0.83 -5.61 10.05
N PRO A 89 -1.18 -6.57 10.94
CA PRO A 89 -2.31 -7.44 10.71
C PRO A 89 -3.61 -6.64 10.76
N LEU A 90 -4.56 -7.00 9.89
CA LEU A 90 -5.90 -6.44 9.88
C LEU A 90 -6.91 -7.57 10.15
N HIS A 91 -7.70 -7.41 11.21
CA HIS A 91 -8.73 -8.37 11.61
C HIS A 91 -10.11 -7.75 11.38
N ASP A 92 -11.06 -8.54 10.86
CA ASP A 92 -12.46 -8.15 10.67
C ASP A 92 -12.69 -6.87 9.86
N VAL A 93 -11.86 -6.64 8.84
CA VAL A 93 -11.92 -5.44 8.00
C VAL A 93 -12.88 -5.63 6.82
N ASP A 94 -13.83 -4.70 6.68
CA ASP A 94 -14.56 -4.50 5.43
C ASP A 94 -13.66 -3.73 4.43
N MET A 95 -13.00 -4.50 3.56
CA MET A 95 -12.10 -3.97 2.54
C MET A 95 -12.81 -3.03 1.55
N ALA A 96 -14.10 -3.26 1.27
CA ALA A 96 -14.87 -2.39 0.37
C ALA A 96 -15.15 -1.03 1.04
N PHE A 97 -15.44 -1.03 2.34
CA PHE A 97 -15.55 0.21 3.12
C PHE A 97 -14.21 0.96 3.17
N MET A 98 -13.11 0.26 3.46
CA MET A 98 -11.77 0.88 3.50
C MET A 98 -11.40 1.51 2.15
N ASN A 99 -11.72 0.85 1.03
CA ASN A 99 -11.49 1.42 -0.29
C ASN A 99 -12.24 2.75 -0.48
N ARG A 100 -13.51 2.81 -0.07
CA ARG A 100 -14.29 4.06 -0.17
C ARG A 100 -13.68 5.16 0.68
N ALA A 101 -13.26 4.84 1.90
CA ALA A 101 -12.60 5.79 2.80
C ALA A 101 -11.30 6.34 2.18
N ILE A 102 -10.47 5.48 1.59
CA ILE A 102 -9.24 5.88 0.88
C ILE A 102 -9.57 6.73 -0.34
N ASN A 103 -10.52 6.31 -1.19
CA ASN A 103 -10.88 7.09 -2.36
C ASN A 103 -11.47 8.47 -1.99
N LEU A 104 -12.16 8.59 -0.86
CA LEU A 104 -12.66 9.87 -0.36
C LEU A 104 -11.50 10.83 -0.01
N THR A 105 -10.36 10.36 0.49
CA THR A 105 -9.21 11.25 0.77
C THR A 105 -8.60 11.86 -0.48
N TYR A 106 -8.81 11.24 -1.64
CA TYR A 106 -8.38 11.74 -2.95
C TYR A 106 -9.49 12.43 -3.74
N ASN A 107 -10.69 12.60 -3.16
CA ASN A 107 -11.73 13.44 -3.75
C ASN A 107 -11.22 14.88 -3.83
N ALA A 108 -11.47 15.58 -4.95
CA ALA A 108 -11.00 16.95 -5.22
C ALA A 108 -11.24 17.94 -4.06
N THR A 109 -12.28 17.72 -3.26
CA THR A 109 -12.59 18.52 -2.07
C THR A 109 -11.54 18.37 -0.97
N LEU A 110 -10.94 17.19 -0.80
CA LEU A 110 -9.97 16.85 0.25
C LEU A 110 -8.53 16.73 -0.26
N THR A 111 -8.31 16.61 -1.58
CA THR A 111 -6.98 16.41 -2.20
C THR A 111 -5.97 17.51 -1.83
N HIS A 112 -6.43 18.74 -1.56
CA HIS A 112 -5.57 19.85 -1.14
C HIS A 112 -4.89 19.63 0.23
N LEU A 113 -5.35 18.66 1.02
CA LEU A 113 -4.78 18.30 2.32
C LEU A 113 -3.72 17.20 2.24
N TYR A 114 -3.68 16.42 1.15
CA TYR A 114 -2.93 15.16 1.06
C TYR A 114 -2.10 15.01 -0.21
N SER A 115 -1.72 16.12 -0.86
CA SER A 115 -0.98 16.10 -2.11
C SER A 115 0.30 15.25 -1.99
N LEU A 116 0.37 14.19 -2.80
CA LEU A 116 1.60 13.42 -2.98
C LEU A 116 2.71 14.39 -3.44
N PRO A 117 3.93 14.32 -2.88
CA PRO A 117 5.01 15.15 -3.34
C PRO A 117 5.24 14.87 -4.83
N GLN A 118 4.90 15.84 -5.68
CA GLN A 118 5.20 15.78 -7.10
C GLN A 118 6.73 15.82 -7.25
N GLN A 119 7.28 14.82 -7.95
CA GLN A 119 8.68 14.84 -8.34
C GLN A 119 8.91 16.04 -9.29
N GLN A 120 9.91 16.87 -8.97
CA GLN A 120 10.43 17.92 -9.85
C GLN A 120 11.50 17.36 -10.78
#